data_AF-A0AAW5VRX0-F1
#
_entry.id   AF-A0AAW5VRX0-F1
#
_cell.length_a   1.000
_cell.length_b   1.000
_cell.length_c   1.000
_cell.angle_alpha   90.00
_cell.angle_beta   90.00
_cell.angle_gamma   90.00
#
_symmetry.space_group_name_H-M   'P 1'
#
loop_
_entity.id
_entity.type
_entity.pdbx_description
1 polymer ?
#
loop_
_entity_poly.entity_id
_entity_poly.type
_entity_poly.pdbx_seq_one_letter_code
_entity_poly.pdbx_strand_id
1 'polypeptide(L)'
;MPNKKRSTYVLVQMALLSMILPGIAHAEPDSSLEQWRTKEYKRQPGLDMINAGKAYSLGFTGKSVTVGILDSGIEAKHPEFTGAIAGGFDFNTDTHYANGQGVDSNPPIGHGSHVAGIIGARRDGFGMHGVAFNSQLFAVAYLESEGVEGDRVLSEGWNYLAQFKLPIINSSLGLNNCRNSTTPPCHVLDYGSAQSALDRQPLIIESFKNSVQAGTLMVFATGNEKQDHPDFLAGSPHWFPELKDNWLAVTALGEEGNLASYANKC
;
A
#
# COMPACT_ATOMS: atom_id res chain seq x y z
N MET A 1 22.27 82.05 -4.54
CA MET A 1 23.04 80.97 -3.88
C MET A 1 22.18 80.41 -2.75
N PRO A 2 22.10 79.10 -2.49
CA PRO A 2 21.67 78.02 -3.39
C PRO A 2 20.47 77.19 -2.84
N ASN A 3 19.49 76.96 -3.71
CA ASN A 3 18.97 75.65 -4.13
C ASN A 3 18.40 74.65 -3.08
N LYS A 4 17.09 74.35 -3.16
CA LYS A 4 16.59 73.05 -3.69
C LYS A 4 15.06 72.90 -3.70
N LYS A 5 14.59 72.48 -4.89
CA LYS A 5 13.57 71.45 -5.19
C LYS A 5 12.06 71.79 -5.18
N ARG A 6 11.56 71.98 -6.42
CA ARG A 6 10.46 71.28 -7.12
C ARG A 6 9.41 70.56 -6.25
N SER A 7 8.13 70.87 -6.50
CA SER A 7 7.23 69.92 -7.18
C SER A 7 5.97 70.62 -7.70
N THR A 8 5.63 70.32 -8.95
CA THR A 8 4.46 70.81 -9.68
C THR A 8 3.30 69.85 -9.46
N TYR A 9 2.10 70.39 -9.22
CA TYR A 9 0.86 69.64 -9.03
C TYR A 9 0.43 68.93 -10.33
N VAL A 10 0.12 67.63 -10.22
CA VAL A 10 -0.72 66.90 -11.17
C VAL A 10 -1.79 66.18 -10.36
N LEU A 11 -3.05 66.48 -10.69
CA LEU A 11 -4.26 65.97 -10.07
C LEU A 11 -4.68 64.64 -10.73
N VAL A 12 -5.64 63.98 -10.06
CA VAL A 12 -6.55 62.91 -10.49
C VAL A 12 -6.11 61.48 -10.12
N GLN A 13 -6.71 60.93 -9.05
CA GLN A 13 -7.49 59.67 -9.14
C GLN A 13 -8.17 59.24 -7.81
N MET A 14 -9.34 58.62 -7.99
CA MET A 14 -10.04 57.63 -7.13
C MET A 14 -10.71 58.14 -5.83
N ALA A 15 -11.88 57.66 -5.40
CA ALA A 15 -12.58 56.42 -5.70
C ALA A 15 -14.10 56.62 -5.54
N LEU A 16 -14.89 55.98 -6.40
CA LEU A 16 -16.32 55.78 -6.18
C LEU A 16 -16.57 54.28 -5.98
N LEU A 17 -17.16 54.04 -4.81
CA LEU A 17 -17.64 52.81 -4.23
C LEU A 17 -18.52 51.99 -5.20
N SER A 18 -18.27 50.69 -5.36
CA SER A 18 -19.28 49.75 -5.89
C SER A 18 -19.34 48.48 -5.05
N MET A 19 -20.37 48.47 -4.19
CA MET A 19 -21.17 47.35 -3.67
C MET A 19 -20.60 45.93 -3.82
N ILE A 20 -20.27 45.34 -2.66
CA ILE A 20 -20.05 43.90 -2.49
C ILE A 20 -21.42 43.23 -2.34
N LEU A 21 -21.81 42.43 -3.32
CA LEU A 21 -22.79 41.34 -3.13
C LEU A 21 -22.00 40.08 -2.72
N PRO A 22 -22.40 39.35 -1.66
CA PRO A 22 -21.82 38.04 -1.40
C PRO A 22 -22.39 37.06 -2.43
N GLY A 23 -21.69 36.89 -3.55
CA GLY A 23 -21.89 35.73 -4.40
C GLY A 23 -21.54 34.48 -3.59
N ILE A 24 -22.41 33.48 -3.63
CA ILE A 24 -22.07 32.12 -3.20
C ILE A 24 -20.90 31.71 -4.09
N ALA A 25 -19.69 31.79 -3.56
CA ALA A 25 -18.51 31.23 -4.21
C ALA A 25 -18.76 29.72 -4.28
N HIS A 26 -19.20 29.23 -5.43
CA HIS A 26 -18.93 27.85 -5.79
C HIS A 26 -17.42 27.74 -5.76
N ALA A 27 -16.86 26.95 -4.83
CA ALA A 27 -15.47 26.59 -4.89
C ALA A 27 -15.26 25.96 -6.26
N GLU A 28 -14.58 26.68 -7.17
CA GLU A 28 -14.20 26.06 -8.43
C GLU A 28 -13.37 24.82 -8.09
N PRO A 29 -13.64 23.66 -8.71
CA PRO A 29 -12.77 22.51 -8.56
C PRO A 29 -11.35 22.98 -8.82
N ASP A 30 -10.43 22.69 -7.90
CA ASP A 30 -9.02 23.03 -8.07
C ASP A 30 -8.57 22.46 -9.43
N SER A 31 -8.44 23.31 -10.44
CA SER A 31 -8.18 22.90 -11.82
C SER A 31 -6.84 22.16 -11.92
N SER A 32 -5.98 22.29 -10.91
CA SER A 32 -4.74 21.53 -10.78
C SER A 32 -4.94 20.05 -10.43
N LEU A 33 -6.11 19.66 -9.91
CA LEU A 33 -6.46 18.27 -9.59
C LEU A 33 -7.16 17.56 -10.77
N GLU A 34 -7.88 18.29 -11.62
CA GLU A 34 -8.59 17.71 -12.76
C GLU A 34 -7.64 17.03 -13.78
N GLN A 35 -6.40 17.51 -13.90
CA GLN A 35 -5.39 16.84 -14.73
C GLN A 35 -5.00 15.44 -14.20
N TRP A 36 -5.19 15.20 -12.90
CA TRP A 36 -4.86 13.93 -12.24
C TRP A 36 -6.05 12.97 -12.21
N ARG A 37 -7.28 13.49 -12.05
CA ARG A 37 -8.54 12.72 -11.99
C ARG A 37 -9.07 12.33 -13.38
N THR A 38 -8.22 11.70 -14.19
CA THR A 38 -8.53 11.22 -15.55
C THR A 38 -9.60 10.13 -15.57
N LYS A 39 -10.03 9.71 -16.76
CA LYS A 39 -10.95 8.56 -16.91
C LYS A 39 -10.37 7.29 -16.29
N GLU A 40 -9.09 7.04 -16.51
CA GLU A 40 -8.31 5.94 -15.94
C GLU A 40 -8.27 5.99 -14.41
N TYR A 41 -7.98 7.15 -13.82
CA TYR A 41 -8.06 7.38 -12.38
C TYR A 41 -9.46 7.04 -11.82
N LYS A 42 -10.52 7.47 -12.51
CA LYS A 42 -11.91 7.24 -12.09
C LYS A 42 -12.36 5.78 -12.23
N ARG A 43 -11.53 4.88 -12.79
CA ARG A 43 -11.79 3.43 -12.79
C ARG A 43 -11.43 2.76 -11.47
N GLN A 44 -10.81 3.49 -10.53
CA GLN A 44 -10.52 3.03 -9.19
C GLN A 44 -11.10 4.02 -8.17
N PRO A 45 -12.32 3.79 -7.67
CA PRO A 45 -12.96 4.67 -6.69
C PRO A 45 -12.10 4.92 -5.44
N GLY A 46 -11.32 3.92 -5.03
CA GLY A 46 -10.40 4.01 -3.90
C GLY A 46 -9.37 5.13 -4.02
N LEU A 47 -8.94 5.51 -5.23
CA LEU A 47 -7.99 6.62 -5.43
C LEU A 47 -8.56 7.95 -4.96
N ASP A 48 -9.84 8.20 -5.20
CA ASP A 48 -10.52 9.40 -4.71
C ASP A 48 -10.75 9.35 -3.20
N MET A 49 -11.12 8.19 -2.67
CA MET A 49 -11.33 8.01 -1.23
C MET A 49 -10.08 8.35 -0.41
N ILE A 50 -8.88 8.01 -0.93
CA ILE A 50 -7.60 8.30 -0.27
C ILE A 50 -6.98 9.64 -0.70
N ASN A 51 -7.70 10.44 -1.50
CA ASN A 51 -7.23 11.71 -2.04
C ASN A 51 -5.89 11.61 -2.81
N ALA A 52 -5.71 10.52 -3.58
CA ALA A 52 -4.49 10.24 -4.32
C ALA A 52 -4.16 11.36 -5.33
N GLY A 53 -5.18 11.96 -5.95
CA GLY A 53 -5.03 13.12 -6.84
C GLY A 53 -4.27 14.29 -6.20
N LYS A 54 -4.46 14.54 -4.90
CA LYS A 54 -3.71 15.58 -4.19
C LYS A 54 -2.23 15.21 -4.04
N ALA A 55 -1.93 13.94 -3.70
CA ALA A 55 -0.55 13.47 -3.64
C ALA A 55 0.16 13.61 -5.00
N TYR A 56 -0.54 13.30 -6.09
CA TYR A 56 0.00 13.45 -7.44
C TYR A 56 0.29 14.91 -7.80
N SER A 57 -0.59 15.85 -7.39
CA SER A 57 -0.36 17.28 -7.58
C SER A 57 0.90 17.81 -6.85
N LEU A 58 1.35 17.10 -5.82
CA LEU A 58 2.56 17.40 -5.07
C LEU A 58 3.79 16.63 -5.61
N GLY A 59 3.63 15.83 -6.67
CA GLY A 59 4.69 15.05 -7.31
C GLY A 59 4.91 13.64 -6.73
N PHE A 60 4.08 13.20 -5.77
CA PHE A 60 4.21 11.87 -5.15
C PHE A 60 3.51 10.81 -5.99
N THR A 61 4.26 10.13 -6.85
CA THR A 61 3.72 9.11 -7.78
C THR A 61 4.31 7.71 -7.56
N GLY A 62 5.13 7.54 -6.53
CA GLY A 62 5.91 6.32 -6.29
C GLY A 62 7.23 6.23 -7.04
N LYS A 63 7.58 7.26 -7.83
CA LYS A 63 8.85 7.31 -8.56
C LYS A 63 10.04 7.04 -7.64
N SER A 64 10.95 6.16 -8.09
CA SER A 64 12.16 5.74 -7.37
C SER A 64 11.91 4.90 -6.11
N VAL A 65 10.67 4.46 -5.88
CA VAL A 65 10.32 3.48 -4.85
C VAL A 65 10.13 2.12 -5.52
N THR A 66 10.76 1.09 -4.96
CA THR A 66 10.46 -0.31 -5.30
C THR A 66 9.65 -0.90 -4.15
N VAL A 67 8.47 -1.46 -4.45
CA VAL A 67 7.60 -2.11 -3.48
C VAL A 67 7.78 -3.62 -3.58
N GLY A 68 8.14 -4.26 -2.47
CA GLY A 68 8.14 -5.71 -2.36
C GLY A 68 6.72 -6.23 -2.19
N ILE A 69 6.38 -7.32 -2.87
CA ILE A 69 5.06 -7.95 -2.78
C ILE A 69 5.30 -9.42 -2.47
N LEU A 70 4.79 -9.89 -1.32
CA LEU A 70 4.71 -11.33 -1.03
C LEU A 70 3.26 -11.78 -1.26
N ASP A 71 3.02 -12.54 -2.33
CA ASP A 71 1.67 -12.93 -2.77
C ASP A 71 1.70 -14.19 -3.67
N SER A 72 0.67 -14.47 -4.48
CA SER A 72 0.62 -15.63 -5.41
C SER A 72 1.53 -15.50 -6.63
N GLY A 73 2.05 -14.30 -6.89
CA GLY A 73 2.89 -13.97 -8.04
C GLY A 73 2.44 -12.69 -8.74
N ILE A 74 2.89 -12.49 -9.98
CA ILE A 74 2.46 -11.34 -10.80
C ILE A 74 2.47 -11.72 -12.28
N GLU A 75 1.38 -11.50 -13.00
CA GLU A 75 1.33 -11.72 -14.46
C GLU A 75 2.05 -10.58 -15.18
N ALA A 76 3.36 -10.72 -15.33
CA ALA A 76 4.22 -9.66 -15.82
C ALA A 76 3.93 -9.23 -17.26
N LYS A 77 3.26 -10.07 -18.05
CA LYS A 77 2.89 -9.74 -19.45
C LYS A 77 1.61 -8.93 -19.54
N HIS A 78 0.93 -8.67 -18.42
CA HIS A 78 -0.23 -7.79 -18.42
C HIS A 78 0.17 -6.37 -18.85
N PRO A 79 -0.54 -5.71 -19.79
CA PRO A 79 -0.14 -4.40 -20.32
C PRO A 79 0.08 -3.33 -19.25
N GLU A 80 -0.75 -3.35 -18.19
CA GLU A 80 -0.65 -2.42 -17.05
C GLU A 80 0.68 -2.48 -16.29
N PHE A 81 1.48 -3.54 -16.45
CA PHE A 81 2.78 -3.69 -15.78
C PHE A 81 3.99 -3.45 -16.69
N THR A 82 3.78 -2.97 -17.93
CA THR A 82 4.85 -2.77 -18.92
C THR A 82 6.01 -1.93 -18.36
N GLY A 83 7.14 -2.55 -18.00
CA GLY A 83 8.30 -1.86 -17.43
C GLY A 83 8.18 -1.45 -15.96
N ALA A 84 7.13 -1.85 -15.25
CA ALA A 84 6.97 -1.62 -13.81
C ALA A 84 7.65 -2.70 -12.96
N ILE A 85 8.02 -3.85 -13.53
CA ILE A 85 8.52 -5.00 -12.76
C ILE A 85 10.04 -5.00 -12.69
N ALA A 86 10.58 -4.87 -11.48
CA ALA A 86 12.02 -4.89 -11.21
C ALA A 86 12.61 -6.30 -11.22
N GLY A 87 11.82 -7.31 -10.85
CA GLY A 87 12.24 -8.70 -10.71
C GLY A 87 11.42 -9.40 -9.63
N GLY A 88 11.91 -10.54 -9.16
CA GLY A 88 11.18 -11.34 -8.20
C GLY A 88 11.71 -12.76 -8.04
N PHE A 89 10.95 -13.57 -7.31
CA PHE A 89 11.26 -14.98 -7.11
C PHE A 89 9.99 -15.79 -6.88
N ASP A 90 9.93 -17.01 -7.41
CA ASP A 90 8.86 -17.95 -7.15
C ASP A 90 9.36 -19.12 -6.31
N PHE A 91 8.93 -19.18 -5.05
CA PHE A 91 9.26 -20.28 -4.15
C PHE A 91 8.52 -21.58 -4.50
N ASN A 92 7.45 -21.53 -5.29
CA ASN A 92 6.74 -22.74 -5.75
C ASN A 92 7.54 -23.50 -6.81
N THR A 93 8.21 -22.76 -7.69
CA THR A 93 8.94 -23.33 -8.84
C THR A 93 10.45 -23.13 -8.75
N ASP A 94 10.95 -22.61 -7.63
CA ASP A 94 12.38 -22.27 -7.41
C ASP A 94 12.94 -21.43 -8.57
N THR A 95 12.19 -20.40 -8.98
CA THR A 95 12.48 -19.64 -10.20
C THR A 95 12.75 -18.18 -9.89
N HIS A 96 13.93 -17.69 -10.27
CA HIS A 96 14.25 -16.26 -10.23
C HIS A 96 13.61 -15.51 -11.40
N TYR A 97 12.91 -14.41 -11.11
CA TYR A 97 12.36 -13.51 -12.11
C TYR A 97 13.32 -12.36 -12.39
N ALA A 98 13.79 -12.24 -13.64
CA ALA A 98 14.50 -11.05 -14.09
C ALA A 98 13.54 -9.85 -14.27
N ASN A 99 14.09 -8.69 -14.62
CA ASN A 99 13.29 -7.50 -14.94
C ASN A 99 12.22 -7.82 -16.02
N GLY A 100 10.99 -7.39 -15.77
CA GLY A 100 9.85 -7.64 -16.67
C GLY A 100 9.35 -9.09 -16.69
N GLN A 101 9.78 -9.93 -15.75
CA GLN A 101 9.31 -11.32 -15.63
C GLN A 101 8.49 -11.52 -14.36
N GLY A 102 7.60 -12.51 -14.43
CA GLY A 102 6.71 -12.91 -13.35
C GLY A 102 5.57 -13.73 -13.94
N VAL A 103 5.10 -14.70 -13.16
CA VAL A 103 3.88 -15.46 -13.45
C VAL A 103 3.00 -15.42 -12.19
N ASP A 104 1.69 -15.45 -12.38
CA ASP A 104 0.71 -15.55 -11.30
C ASP A 104 -0.18 -16.76 -11.55
N SER A 105 0.40 -17.94 -11.38
CA SER A 105 -0.26 -19.23 -11.59
C SER A 105 -0.45 -20.02 -10.29
N ASN A 106 0.02 -19.48 -9.17
CA ASN A 106 -0.07 -20.13 -7.87
C ASN A 106 -1.43 -19.79 -7.22
N PRO A 107 -2.08 -20.72 -6.50
CA PRO A 107 -3.27 -20.40 -5.73
C PRO A 107 -2.97 -19.34 -4.64
N PRO A 108 -3.89 -18.39 -4.38
CA PRO A 108 -5.07 -18.06 -5.19
C PRO A 108 -4.67 -17.33 -6.50
N ILE A 109 -4.93 -17.98 -7.64
CA ILE A 109 -4.48 -17.52 -8.97
C ILE A 109 -5.01 -16.11 -9.26
N GLY A 110 -4.11 -15.20 -9.63
CA GLY A 110 -4.46 -13.82 -10.02
C GLY A 110 -4.54 -12.84 -8.86
N HIS A 111 -4.44 -13.31 -7.60
CA HIS A 111 -4.54 -12.46 -6.43
C HIS A 111 -3.36 -11.48 -6.34
N GLY A 112 -2.14 -11.97 -6.52
CA GLY A 112 -0.94 -11.16 -6.51
C GLY A 112 -0.91 -10.12 -7.65
N SER A 113 -1.40 -10.46 -8.83
CA SER A 113 -1.58 -9.52 -9.94
C SER A 113 -2.61 -8.43 -9.61
N HIS A 114 -3.71 -8.79 -8.96
CA HIS A 114 -4.71 -7.82 -8.52
C HIS A 114 -4.12 -6.86 -7.47
N VAL A 115 -3.39 -7.38 -6.48
CA VAL A 115 -2.69 -6.58 -5.45
C VAL A 115 -1.63 -5.67 -6.08
N ALA A 116 -0.80 -6.22 -6.97
CA ALA A 116 0.20 -5.47 -7.71
C ALA A 116 -0.41 -4.34 -8.55
N GLY A 117 -1.60 -4.56 -9.13
CA GLY A 117 -2.32 -3.55 -9.89
C GLY A 117 -2.73 -2.36 -9.03
N ILE A 118 -3.28 -2.62 -7.83
CA ILE A 118 -3.64 -1.58 -6.86
C ILE A 118 -2.41 -0.75 -6.48
N ILE A 119 -1.26 -1.39 -6.29
CA ILE A 119 -0.02 -0.71 -5.90
C ILE A 119 0.53 0.12 -7.07
N GLY A 120 0.76 -0.50 -8.23
CA GLY A 120 1.65 0.07 -9.25
C GLY A 120 1.28 -0.24 -10.70
N ALA A 121 0.02 -0.54 -11.01
CA ALA A 121 -0.44 -0.47 -12.40
C ALA A 121 -0.13 0.91 -12.99
N ARG A 122 0.35 0.93 -14.24
CA ARG A 122 0.84 2.13 -14.88
C ARG A 122 -0.28 3.12 -15.15
N ARG A 123 0.11 4.39 -15.24
CA ARG A 123 -0.77 5.46 -15.70
C ARG A 123 -0.44 5.77 -17.16
N ASP A 124 -1.09 5.10 -18.09
CA ASP A 124 -0.84 5.20 -19.53
C ASP A 124 -2.07 5.67 -20.35
N GLY A 125 -3.19 5.90 -19.66
CA GLY A 125 -4.45 6.35 -20.24
C GLY A 125 -5.38 5.23 -20.69
N PHE A 126 -4.98 3.97 -20.52
CA PHE A 126 -5.82 2.79 -20.74
C PHE A 126 -6.21 2.15 -19.40
N GLY A 127 -7.26 1.34 -19.39
CA GLY A 127 -7.64 0.56 -18.20
C GLY A 127 -7.72 1.37 -16.90
N MET A 128 -6.87 1.03 -15.95
CA MET A 128 -6.78 1.62 -14.61
C MET A 128 -5.31 1.85 -14.21
N HIS A 129 -5.06 2.70 -13.22
CA HIS A 129 -3.73 2.85 -12.66
C HIS A 129 -3.71 2.63 -11.15
N GLY A 130 -2.56 2.20 -10.64
CA GLY A 130 -2.32 1.99 -9.22
C GLY A 130 -2.09 3.29 -8.45
N VAL A 131 -2.04 3.19 -7.13
CA VAL A 131 -1.78 4.32 -6.23
C VAL A 131 -0.41 4.94 -6.53
N ALA A 132 0.62 4.11 -6.70
CA ALA A 132 2.01 4.48 -6.93
C ALA A 132 2.44 4.09 -8.36
N PHE A 133 1.75 4.62 -9.38
CA PHE A 133 1.89 4.24 -10.79
C PHE A 133 3.29 4.45 -11.43
N ASN A 134 4.23 5.10 -10.75
CA ASN A 134 5.64 5.22 -11.17
C ASN A 134 6.62 4.43 -10.27
N SER A 135 6.10 3.61 -9.34
CA SER A 135 6.92 2.68 -8.57
C SER A 135 7.37 1.49 -9.41
N GLN A 136 8.42 0.81 -8.94
CA GLN A 136 8.74 -0.53 -9.41
C GLN A 136 8.16 -1.57 -8.46
N LEU A 137 7.83 -2.74 -8.99
CA LEU A 137 7.29 -3.87 -8.24
C LEU A 137 8.32 -5.00 -8.22
N PHE A 138 8.53 -5.58 -7.03
CA PHE A 138 9.38 -6.74 -6.84
C PHE A 138 8.55 -7.86 -6.21
N ALA A 139 8.21 -8.87 -7.01
CA ALA A 139 7.19 -9.85 -6.65
C ALA A 139 7.81 -11.16 -6.17
N VAL A 140 7.40 -11.62 -5.00
CA VAL A 140 7.77 -12.93 -4.46
C VAL A 140 6.50 -13.77 -4.38
N ALA A 141 6.48 -14.85 -5.14
CA ALA A 141 5.42 -15.83 -5.07
C ALA A 141 5.73 -16.86 -3.97
N TYR A 142 4.77 -17.14 -3.10
CA TYR A 142 4.88 -18.17 -2.06
C TYR A 142 3.93 -19.34 -2.33
N LEU A 143 4.20 -20.47 -1.69
CA LEU A 143 3.31 -21.62 -1.68
C LEU A 143 2.41 -21.56 -0.45
N GLU A 144 1.09 -21.45 -0.68
CA GLU A 144 0.11 -21.56 0.40
C GLU A 144 0.29 -22.92 1.10
N SER A 145 0.66 -22.86 2.37
CA SER A 145 0.97 -24.02 3.20
C SER A 145 0.70 -23.69 4.65
N GLU A 146 0.46 -24.72 5.44
CA GLU A 146 -0.01 -24.57 6.82
C GLU A 146 0.92 -25.23 7.83
N GLY A 147 0.80 -24.81 9.09
CA GLY A 147 1.64 -25.32 10.17
C GLY A 147 3.11 -24.99 9.96
N VAL A 148 4.00 -25.95 10.21
CA VAL A 148 5.46 -25.78 10.12
C VAL A 148 5.90 -25.36 8.71
N GLU A 149 5.22 -25.88 7.68
CA GLU A 149 5.57 -25.54 6.30
C GLU A 149 5.16 -24.10 5.96
N GLY A 150 4.01 -23.65 6.47
CA GLY A 150 3.59 -22.25 6.38
C GLY A 150 4.56 -21.30 7.08
N ASP A 151 5.02 -21.63 8.29
CA ASP A 151 6.04 -20.85 9.02
C ASP A 151 7.32 -20.70 8.19
N ARG A 152 7.79 -21.81 7.61
CA ARG A 152 9.00 -21.84 6.78
C ARG A 152 8.83 -21.01 5.51
N VAL A 153 7.85 -21.32 4.67
CA VAL A 153 7.71 -20.73 3.33
C VAL A 153 7.48 -19.21 3.38
N LEU A 154 6.62 -18.74 4.30
CA LEU A 154 6.39 -17.31 4.45
C LEU A 154 7.63 -16.58 4.99
N SER A 155 8.33 -17.17 5.97
CA SER A 155 9.56 -16.59 6.49
C SER A 155 10.67 -16.45 5.44
N GLU A 156 10.79 -17.42 4.52
CA GLU A 156 11.75 -17.38 3.41
C GLU A 156 11.43 -16.22 2.46
N GLY A 157 10.15 -16.00 2.15
CA GLY A 157 9.71 -14.88 1.32
C GLY A 157 10.04 -13.51 1.91
N TRP A 158 9.72 -13.29 3.19
CA TRP A 158 10.06 -12.02 3.86
C TRP A 158 11.56 -11.82 4.02
N ASN A 159 12.31 -12.85 4.41
CA ASN A 159 13.77 -12.78 4.50
C ASN A 159 14.41 -12.51 3.14
N TYR A 160 13.89 -13.09 2.06
CA TYR A 160 14.37 -12.83 0.71
C TYR A 160 14.16 -11.36 0.32
N LEU A 161 12.96 -10.82 0.54
CA LEU A 161 12.66 -9.40 0.28
C LEU A 161 13.52 -8.46 1.15
N ALA A 162 13.76 -8.81 2.41
CA ALA A 162 14.56 -8.00 3.34
C ALA A 162 16.02 -7.81 2.87
N GLN A 163 16.59 -8.78 2.15
CA GLN A 163 17.96 -8.69 1.60
C GLN A 163 18.12 -7.51 0.61
N PHE A 164 17.03 -7.12 -0.05
CA PHE A 164 17.02 -6.00 -1.00
C PHE A 164 16.84 -4.64 -0.34
N LYS A 165 16.63 -4.59 0.99
CA LYS A 165 16.39 -3.36 1.76
C LYS A 165 15.32 -2.47 1.13
N LEU A 166 14.24 -3.10 0.67
CA LEU A 166 13.11 -2.40 0.07
C LEU A 166 12.46 -1.52 1.14
N PRO A 167 12.06 -0.28 0.82
CA PRO A 167 11.45 0.60 1.81
C PRO A 167 10.09 0.09 2.30
N ILE A 168 9.39 -0.71 1.49
CA ILE A 168 8.04 -1.20 1.78
C ILE A 168 7.92 -2.64 1.28
N ILE A 169 7.31 -3.50 2.09
CA ILE A 169 6.82 -4.83 1.69
C ILE A 169 5.31 -4.88 1.97
N ASN A 170 4.53 -5.20 0.94
CA ASN A 170 3.11 -5.50 1.05
C ASN A 170 2.88 -7.01 1.16
N SER A 171 2.04 -7.41 2.10
CA SER A 171 1.63 -8.79 2.31
C SER A 171 0.11 -8.85 2.48
N SER A 172 -0.57 -9.20 1.39
CA SER A 172 -2.04 -9.34 1.35
C SER A 172 -2.47 -10.77 1.67
N LEU A 173 -1.87 -11.34 2.71
CA LEU A 173 -2.10 -12.71 3.16
C LEU A 173 -2.36 -12.70 4.67
N GLY A 174 -3.02 -13.73 5.16
CA GLY A 174 -3.38 -13.85 6.57
C GLY A 174 -3.04 -15.21 7.15
N LEU A 175 -2.89 -15.27 8.48
CA LEU A 175 -2.63 -16.51 9.20
C LEU A 175 -3.70 -16.72 10.27
N ASN A 176 -4.61 -17.65 9.97
CA ASN A 176 -5.85 -17.86 10.73
C ASN A 176 -5.83 -19.11 11.62
N ASN A 177 -4.66 -19.72 11.85
CA ASN A 177 -4.51 -21.00 12.53
C ASN A 177 -4.02 -20.87 13.98
N CYS A 178 -4.82 -21.29 14.96
CA CYS A 178 -4.49 -21.26 16.39
C CYS A 178 -4.54 -22.65 17.06
N ARG A 179 -3.97 -22.75 18.27
CA ARG A 179 -3.70 -23.99 19.02
C ARG A 179 -4.83 -25.02 19.08
N ASN A 180 -6.06 -24.55 19.25
CA ASN A 180 -7.17 -25.38 19.73
C ASN A 180 -8.39 -25.37 18.80
N SER A 181 -8.30 -24.70 17.64
CA SER A 181 -9.39 -24.67 16.68
C SER A 181 -8.94 -25.27 15.36
N THR A 182 -9.63 -26.32 14.92
CA THR A 182 -9.53 -26.87 13.56
C THR A 182 -10.47 -26.14 12.60
N THR A 183 -11.12 -25.05 13.04
CA THR A 183 -12.10 -24.31 12.25
C THR A 183 -11.75 -22.81 12.29
N PRO A 184 -11.06 -22.30 11.27
CA PRO A 184 -10.89 -20.87 11.07
C PRO A 184 -12.27 -20.16 11.02
N PRO A 185 -12.37 -18.93 11.52
CA PRO A 185 -11.25 -18.05 11.88
C PRO A 185 -10.93 -18.06 13.39
N CYS A 186 -9.64 -18.08 13.73
CA CYS A 186 -9.21 -18.15 15.13
C CYS A 186 -9.05 -16.77 15.78
N HIS A 187 -9.33 -16.68 17.07
CA HIS A 187 -9.15 -15.43 17.81
C HIS A 187 -7.65 -15.17 18.03
N VAL A 188 -7.15 -13.98 17.73
CA VAL A 188 -5.70 -13.67 17.77
C VAL A 188 -5.16 -13.85 19.18
N LEU A 189 -5.97 -13.56 20.20
CA LEU A 189 -5.61 -13.79 21.61
C LEU A 189 -5.40 -15.27 21.98
N ASP A 190 -5.78 -16.25 21.14
CA ASP A 190 -5.55 -17.69 21.37
C ASP A 190 -4.08 -18.10 21.21
N TYR A 191 -3.22 -17.20 20.72
CA TYR A 191 -1.78 -17.35 20.86
C TYR A 191 -1.33 -17.21 22.31
N GLY A 192 -2.07 -16.46 23.15
CA GLY A 192 -1.77 -16.29 24.56
C GLY A 192 -0.58 -15.35 24.77
N SER A 193 0.58 -15.92 25.11
CA SER A 193 1.79 -15.14 25.41
C SER A 193 2.70 -14.95 24.19
N ALA A 194 3.61 -13.98 24.24
CA ALA A 194 4.64 -13.81 23.21
C ALA A 194 5.51 -15.07 23.04
N GLN A 195 5.82 -15.78 24.13
CA GLN A 195 6.53 -17.06 24.05
C GLN A 195 5.71 -18.11 23.31
N SER A 196 4.40 -18.18 23.56
CA SER A 196 3.51 -19.12 22.88
C SER A 196 3.32 -18.79 21.39
N ALA A 197 3.46 -17.53 20.99
CA ALA A 197 3.56 -17.13 19.59
C ALA A 197 4.90 -17.58 18.97
N LEU A 198 6.02 -17.34 19.66
CA LEU A 198 7.36 -17.80 19.26
C LEU A 198 7.44 -19.32 19.11
N ASP A 199 6.84 -20.08 20.02
CA ASP A 199 6.86 -21.54 19.97
C ASP A 199 6.11 -22.11 18.74
N ARG A 200 5.20 -21.32 18.15
CA ARG A 200 4.38 -21.75 16.99
C ARG A 200 4.90 -21.22 15.66
N GLN A 201 5.36 -19.98 15.64
CA GLN A 201 5.76 -19.26 14.42
C GLN A 201 7.17 -18.67 14.55
N PRO A 202 8.18 -19.47 14.96
CA PRO A 202 9.50 -18.94 15.26
C PRO A 202 10.15 -18.27 14.05
N LEU A 203 10.01 -18.85 12.85
CA LEU A 203 10.68 -18.35 11.66
C LEU A 203 10.00 -17.09 11.10
N ILE A 204 8.67 -17.06 11.09
CA ILE A 204 7.92 -15.86 10.72
C ILE A 204 8.29 -14.70 11.64
N ILE A 205 8.28 -14.89 12.95
CA ILE A 205 8.60 -13.82 13.91
C ILE A 205 10.06 -13.35 13.75
N GLU A 206 11.00 -14.26 13.49
CA GLU A 206 12.39 -13.88 13.17
C GLU A 206 12.46 -13.05 11.87
N SER A 207 11.76 -13.47 10.82
CA SER A 207 11.73 -12.75 9.55
C SER A 207 11.15 -11.34 9.68
N PHE A 208 10.13 -11.16 10.53
CA PHE A 208 9.57 -9.84 10.85
C PHE A 208 10.61 -8.93 11.46
N LYS A 209 11.37 -9.44 12.44
CA LYS A 209 12.46 -8.70 13.09
C LYS A 209 13.55 -8.33 12.09
N ASN A 210 13.92 -9.25 11.21
CA ASN A 210 14.92 -9.00 10.18
C ASN A 210 14.47 -7.89 9.21
N SER A 211 13.23 -7.93 8.73
CA SER A 211 12.69 -6.90 7.83
C SER A 211 12.60 -5.53 8.50
N VAL A 212 12.12 -5.47 9.75
CA VAL A 212 12.07 -4.20 10.51
C VAL A 212 13.48 -3.65 10.77
N GLN A 213 14.44 -4.51 11.14
CA GLN A 213 15.84 -4.10 11.31
C GLN A 213 16.50 -3.61 10.02
N ALA A 214 16.05 -4.10 8.86
CA ALA A 214 16.47 -3.59 7.55
C ALA A 214 15.89 -2.20 7.23
N GLY A 215 15.00 -1.67 8.08
CA GLY A 215 14.34 -0.37 7.91
C GLY A 215 13.09 -0.44 7.03
N THR A 216 12.60 -1.64 6.72
CA THR A 216 11.44 -1.85 5.85
C THR A 216 10.14 -1.56 6.59
N LEU A 217 9.21 -0.82 5.98
CA LEU A 217 7.82 -0.77 6.42
C LEU A 217 7.09 -2.03 5.95
N MET A 218 6.61 -2.84 6.88
CA MET A 218 5.83 -4.03 6.58
C MET A 218 4.34 -3.69 6.63
N VAL A 219 3.60 -4.04 5.58
CA VAL A 219 2.17 -3.73 5.41
C VAL A 219 1.37 -5.02 5.31
N PHE A 220 0.38 -5.18 6.18
CA PHE A 220 -0.44 -6.39 6.26
C PHE A 220 -1.93 -6.08 6.19
N ALA A 221 -2.68 -6.91 5.47
CA ALA A 221 -4.13 -6.94 5.59
C ALA A 221 -4.53 -7.48 6.97
N THR A 222 -5.59 -6.93 7.57
CA THR A 222 -6.05 -7.37 8.90
C THR A 222 -6.79 -8.69 8.91
N GLY A 223 -7.22 -9.18 7.74
CA GLY A 223 -8.05 -10.37 7.56
C GLY A 223 -9.52 -10.08 7.22
N ASN A 224 -10.21 -11.09 6.69
CA ASN A 224 -11.57 -11.05 6.12
C ASN A 224 -12.58 -11.92 6.90
N GLU A 225 -12.34 -12.08 8.19
CA GLU A 225 -13.03 -13.04 9.05
C GLU A 225 -14.08 -12.40 9.98
N LYS A 226 -14.32 -11.08 9.84
CA LYS A 226 -15.25 -10.28 10.66
C LYS A 226 -14.90 -10.24 12.14
N GLN A 227 -13.62 -10.39 12.48
CA GLN A 227 -13.15 -10.36 13.85
C GLN A 227 -13.05 -8.92 14.38
N ASP A 228 -13.09 -8.76 15.69
CA ASP A 228 -12.96 -7.47 16.36
C ASP A 228 -11.51 -7.05 16.61
N HIS A 229 -10.56 -7.78 16.03
CA HIS A 229 -9.12 -7.58 16.10
C HIS A 229 -8.49 -8.03 14.76
N PRO A 230 -7.25 -7.61 14.46
CA PRO A 230 -6.53 -8.13 13.30
C PRO A 230 -6.16 -9.61 13.48
N ASP A 231 -5.79 -10.28 12.39
CA ASP A 231 -5.21 -11.62 12.42
C ASP A 231 -3.81 -11.64 13.07
N PHE A 232 -3.19 -12.84 13.12
CA PHE A 232 -1.88 -12.98 13.75
C PHE A 232 -0.78 -12.14 13.09
N LEU A 233 -0.76 -12.04 11.76
CA LEU A 233 0.31 -11.34 11.05
C LEU A 233 0.18 -9.84 11.32
N ALA A 234 -0.96 -9.25 10.98
CA ALA A 234 -1.22 -7.83 11.19
C ALA A 234 -1.18 -7.44 12.68
N GLY A 235 -1.65 -8.32 13.57
CA GLY A 235 -1.71 -8.12 15.02
C GLY A 235 -0.40 -8.41 15.77
N SER A 236 0.64 -8.92 15.10
CA SER A 236 1.89 -9.34 15.75
C SER A 236 2.57 -8.31 16.66
N PRO A 237 2.49 -6.97 16.43
CA PRO A 237 3.04 -5.99 17.37
C PRO A 237 2.37 -5.96 18.75
N HIS A 238 1.25 -6.67 18.93
CA HIS A 238 0.66 -6.93 20.25
C HIS A 238 1.64 -7.70 21.16
N TRP A 239 2.30 -8.74 20.62
CA TRP A 239 3.26 -9.57 21.37
C TRP A 239 4.71 -9.11 21.21
N PHE A 240 5.04 -8.45 20.10
CA PHE A 240 6.39 -8.00 19.76
C PHE A 240 6.39 -6.48 19.54
N PRO A 241 6.35 -5.66 20.61
CA PRO A 241 6.24 -4.21 20.49
C PRO A 241 7.38 -3.55 19.71
N GLU A 242 8.53 -4.22 19.59
CA GLU A 242 9.67 -3.78 18.79
C GLU A 242 9.35 -3.64 17.28
N LEU A 243 8.26 -4.23 16.79
CA LEU A 243 7.85 -4.13 15.39
C LEU A 243 7.12 -2.82 15.05
N LYS A 244 6.55 -2.13 16.06
CA LYS A 244 5.51 -1.09 15.87
C LYS A 244 5.90 0.06 14.95
N ASP A 245 7.16 0.50 14.98
CA ASP A 245 7.60 1.67 14.22
C ASP A 245 7.68 1.41 12.70
N ASN A 246 7.66 0.14 12.30
CA ASN A 246 7.81 -0.32 10.92
C ASN A 246 6.68 -1.30 10.52
N TRP A 247 5.52 -1.17 11.15
CA TRP A 247 4.38 -2.06 10.93
C TRP A 247 3.10 -1.31 10.63
N LEU A 248 2.38 -1.71 9.58
CA LEU A 248 1.09 -1.14 9.21
C LEU A 248 0.05 -2.24 9.00
N ALA A 249 -0.93 -2.32 9.90
CA ALA A 249 -2.12 -3.14 9.73
C ALA A 249 -3.20 -2.35 8.98
N VAL A 250 -3.74 -2.91 7.91
CA VAL A 250 -4.68 -2.26 6.99
C VAL A 250 -6.01 -3.00 6.98
N THR A 251 -7.07 -2.33 7.43
CA THR A 251 -8.45 -2.85 7.39
C THR A 251 -9.20 -2.34 6.15
N ALA A 252 -10.16 -3.14 5.67
CA ALA A 252 -10.92 -2.81 4.47
C ALA A 252 -12.14 -1.93 4.79
N LEU A 253 -12.35 -0.92 3.94
CA LEU A 253 -13.54 -0.07 3.94
C LEU A 253 -14.40 -0.38 2.71
N GLY A 254 -15.71 -0.22 2.85
CA GLY A 254 -16.64 -0.17 1.72
C GLY A 254 -16.61 1.20 1.01
N GLU A 255 -17.32 1.32 -0.10
CA GLU A 255 -17.32 2.52 -0.96
C GLU A 255 -17.75 3.81 -0.24
N GLU A 256 -18.58 3.69 0.80
CA GLU A 256 -19.04 4.81 1.63
C GLU A 256 -18.07 5.17 2.77
N GLY A 257 -16.92 4.49 2.87
CA GLY A 257 -15.92 4.69 3.93
C GLY A 257 -16.26 3.99 5.25
N ASN A 258 -17.38 3.26 5.32
CA ASN A 258 -17.72 2.40 6.45
C ASN A 258 -16.85 1.12 6.44
N LEU A 259 -16.63 0.51 7.61
CA LEU A 259 -15.93 -0.77 7.71
C LEU A 259 -16.58 -1.81 6.80
N ALA A 260 -15.80 -2.49 5.96
CA ALA A 260 -16.33 -3.51 5.07
C ALA A 260 -16.93 -4.67 5.88
N SER A 261 -18.03 -5.28 5.38
CA SER A 261 -18.80 -6.28 6.14
C SER A 261 -18.04 -7.57 6.47
N TYR A 262 -16.89 -7.79 5.82
CA TYR A 262 -16.00 -8.94 6.02
C TYR A 262 -14.74 -8.57 6.83
N ALA A 263 -14.43 -7.29 6.99
CA ALA A 263 -13.14 -6.86 7.52
C ALA A 263 -12.98 -7.20 9.00
N ASN A 264 -11.79 -7.69 9.35
CA ASN A 264 -11.30 -7.65 10.72
C ASN A 264 -11.01 -6.21 11.15
N LYS A 265 -11.21 -5.89 12.43
CA LYS A 265 -11.02 -4.52 12.97
C LYS A 265 -9.58 -4.27 13.42
N CYS A 266 -9.18 -2.99 13.49
CA CYS A 266 -7.93 -2.53 14.10
C CYS A 266 -8.18 -1.88 15.46
#